data_AF-A0A8J6W591-F1
#
_entry.id   AF-A0A8J6W591-F1
#
_cell.length_a   1.000
_cell.length_b   1.000
_cell.length_c   1.000
_cell.angle_alpha   90.00
_cell.angle_beta   90.00
_cell.angle_gamma   90.00
#
_symmetry.space_group_name_H-M   'P 1'
#
loop_
_entity.id
_entity.type
_entity.pdbx_description
1 polymer ?
#
loop_
_entity_poly.entity_id
_entity_poly.type
_entity_poly.pdbx_seq_one_letter_code
_entity_poly.pdbx_strand_id
1 'polypeptide(L)'
;MLSINAKKIFLLSTIMVTLSGCGVSAGSSSLSTTNSYSSSIAIKDSSAAVTYKDYFTRVTHDGYSTNITSRSNKFSVIIDNGQEKTFNSFTELCLSRTLYNDIKTSIDEILKEVSATDCSQAEKKLYNLTEIDLSNSSIYNLLPFVWFTNLQKINLSNTQVVNLVYLSNLHKLNHLDITNTRVDTFLHLRSENLQYLHASGTQVDSFLHLTSESGLQYLDVSGTQIDSFLHLPSLNNLQHLDVSGTQIDSFLNLPSLSNLSYLDIRNTEIKDSTFMPSLPKLKRLDQGNE
;
A
#
# COMPACT_ATOMS: atom_id res chain seq x y z
N MET A 1 44.14 15.24 0.42
CA MET A 1 43.40 14.74 1.60
C MET A 1 42.06 15.46 1.67
N LEU A 2 41.01 14.75 2.12
CA LEU A 2 39.58 15.11 2.21
C LEU A 2 38.80 14.80 0.92
N SER A 3 38.36 13.56 0.69
CA SER A 3 37.19 12.84 1.26
C SER A 3 35.84 13.40 0.76
N ILE A 4 35.31 12.79 -0.29
CA ILE A 4 33.95 12.97 -0.80
C ILE A 4 33.07 11.96 -0.07
N ASN A 5 32.13 12.44 0.73
CA ASN A 5 31.16 11.61 1.44
C ASN A 5 29.81 11.70 0.70
N ALA A 6 29.39 10.58 0.14
CA ALA A 6 28.11 10.42 -0.54
C ALA A 6 26.95 10.48 0.47
N LYS A 7 25.96 11.35 0.25
CA LYS A 7 24.65 11.28 0.94
C LYS A 7 23.52 11.77 0.03
N LYS A 8 22.56 10.86 -0.18
CA LYS A 8 21.13 11.05 -0.52
C LYS A 8 20.80 11.68 -1.88
N ILE A 9 20.67 10.81 -2.88
CA ILE A 9 19.77 11.04 -4.02
C ILE A 9 18.38 10.58 -3.57
N PHE A 10 17.48 11.51 -3.28
CA PHE A 10 16.05 11.25 -3.13
C PHE A 10 15.44 11.17 -4.53
N LEU A 11 14.94 10.00 -4.95
CA LEU A 11 14.03 9.93 -6.09
C LEU A 11 12.67 10.47 -5.63
N LEU A 12 12.36 11.70 -6.03
CA LEU A 12 11.00 12.21 -6.06
C LEU A 12 10.21 11.40 -7.10
N SER A 13 9.19 10.66 -6.67
CA SER A 13 8.18 10.13 -7.57
C SER A 13 7.32 11.29 -8.08
N THR A 14 7.78 11.93 -9.16
CA THR A 14 7.01 12.97 -9.84
C THR A 14 5.83 12.33 -10.57
N ILE A 15 4.61 12.61 -10.11
CA ILE A 15 3.40 12.32 -10.88
C ILE A 15 3.36 13.28 -12.07
N MET A 16 3.73 12.78 -13.26
CA MET A 16 3.41 13.47 -14.52
C MET A 16 1.94 13.20 -14.85
N VAL A 17 1.04 14.11 -14.44
CA VAL A 17 -0.34 14.14 -14.94
C VAL A 17 -0.31 14.77 -16.32
N THR A 18 -0.28 13.96 -17.38
CA THR A 18 -0.59 14.46 -18.73
C THR A 18 -2.10 14.54 -18.89
N LEU A 19 -2.68 15.73 -18.68
CA LEU A 19 -4.04 16.04 -19.10
C LEU A 19 -4.09 16.15 -20.64
N SER A 20 -4.26 15.03 -21.34
CA SER A 20 -4.64 15.07 -22.75
C SER A 20 -6.15 14.90 -22.87
N GLY A 21 -6.88 16.01 -23.04
CA GLY A 21 -8.27 15.97 -23.48
C GLY A 21 -9.23 16.82 -22.67
N CYS A 22 -9.06 18.15 -22.69
CA CYS A 22 -10.21 19.06 -22.65
C CYS A 22 -9.79 20.39 -23.28
N GLY A 23 -10.27 20.66 -24.50
CA GLY A 23 -10.06 21.94 -25.15
C GLY A 23 -10.94 22.99 -24.49
N VAL A 24 -10.32 23.99 -23.86
CA VAL A 24 -10.97 25.28 -23.58
C VAL A 24 -9.94 26.38 -23.80
N SER A 25 -10.25 27.27 -24.73
CA SER A 25 -9.53 28.49 -25.07
C SER A 25 -9.64 29.54 -23.97
N ALA A 26 -8.53 30.19 -23.60
CA ALA A 26 -8.39 31.66 -23.52
C ALA A 26 -7.13 32.07 -22.72
N GLY A 27 -6.50 33.15 -23.18
CA GLY A 27 -6.00 34.19 -22.27
C GLY A 27 -4.52 34.14 -21.87
N SER A 28 -3.71 34.89 -22.60
CA SER A 28 -2.37 35.33 -22.24
C SER A 28 -2.28 36.04 -20.88
N SER A 29 -1.31 35.68 -20.02
CA SER A 29 -0.44 36.64 -19.32
C SER A 29 0.71 35.98 -18.54
N SER A 30 1.92 36.41 -18.92
CA SER A 30 3.21 36.47 -18.20
C SER A 30 3.42 35.67 -16.90
N LEU A 31 4.36 34.72 -16.97
CA LEU A 31 5.13 34.25 -15.80
C LEU A 31 6.24 35.26 -15.46
N SER A 32 6.30 35.70 -14.20
CA SER A 32 7.50 36.25 -13.59
C SER A 32 8.01 35.28 -12.52
N THR A 33 9.31 35.01 -12.58
CA THR A 33 10.05 34.13 -11.69
C THR A 33 10.38 34.86 -10.40
N THR A 34 9.96 34.32 -9.24
CA THR A 34 10.66 34.54 -7.98
C THR A 34 10.68 33.26 -7.14
N ASN A 35 11.89 32.86 -6.76
CA ASN A 35 12.17 31.80 -5.80
C ASN A 35 11.61 32.20 -4.42
N SER A 36 10.74 31.38 -3.85
CA SER A 36 10.61 31.24 -2.40
C SER A 36 10.07 29.86 -2.06
N TYR A 37 10.78 29.15 -1.18
CA TYR A 37 10.42 27.85 -0.64
C TYR A 37 9.21 28.04 0.29
N SER A 38 8.01 27.75 -0.21
CA SER A 38 6.78 27.51 0.57
C SER A 38 5.66 27.04 -0.35
N SER A 39 5.07 25.89 -0.05
CA SER A 39 3.69 25.51 -0.41
C SER A 39 3.44 24.12 0.21
N SER A 40 2.69 23.93 1.30
CA SER A 40 1.43 24.55 1.70
C SER A 40 0.46 24.64 0.52
N ILE A 41 -0.01 23.50 0.01
CA ILE A 41 -1.24 23.47 -0.76
C ILE A 41 -2.39 23.47 0.26
N ALA A 42 -2.90 24.67 0.55
CA ALA A 42 -4.17 24.82 1.23
C ALA A 42 -5.28 24.46 0.24
N ILE A 43 -5.89 23.27 0.39
CA ILE A 43 -7.14 22.95 -0.27
C ILE A 43 -8.26 23.59 0.54
N LYS A 44 -8.66 24.78 0.11
CA LYS A 44 -9.85 25.48 0.58
C LYS A 44 -10.99 25.14 -0.38
N ASP A 45 -11.62 23.98 -0.22
CA ASP A 45 -13.08 23.88 -0.30
C ASP A 45 -13.59 22.49 0.08
N SER A 46 -14.62 22.51 0.91
CA SER A 46 -15.44 21.39 1.34
C SER A 46 -16.30 20.83 0.20
N SER A 47 -16.59 19.52 0.23
CA SER A 47 -17.63 18.82 -0.56
C SER A 47 -17.32 18.31 -1.98
N ALA A 48 -16.08 17.99 -2.33
CA ALA A 48 -15.80 17.20 -3.54
C ALA A 48 -15.55 15.73 -3.17
N ALA A 49 -16.57 14.89 -3.35
CA ALA A 49 -16.35 13.45 -3.46
C ALA A 49 -15.40 13.21 -4.64
N VAL A 50 -14.15 12.84 -4.35
CA VAL A 50 -13.20 12.38 -5.36
C VAL A 50 -13.71 11.04 -5.87
N THR A 51 -14.57 11.06 -6.89
CA THR A 51 -14.90 9.87 -7.66
C THR A 51 -13.61 9.40 -8.35
N TYR A 52 -13.00 8.34 -7.84
CA TYR A 52 -11.92 7.58 -8.48
C TYR A 52 -12.46 6.90 -9.76
N LYS A 53 -12.78 7.69 -10.78
CA LYS A 53 -13.05 7.18 -12.13
C LYS A 53 -11.73 7.03 -12.86
N ASP A 54 -11.33 5.77 -13.09
CA ASP A 54 -10.35 5.34 -14.09
C ASP A 54 -9.03 6.13 -14.14
N TYR A 55 -8.31 6.20 -13.01
CA TYR A 55 -6.93 6.71 -13.01
C TYR A 55 -5.96 5.62 -13.47
N PHE A 56 -5.36 5.83 -14.64
CA PHE A 56 -4.12 5.17 -15.05
C PHE A 56 -3.01 5.52 -14.06
N THR A 57 -2.72 4.64 -13.11
CA THR A 57 -1.54 4.80 -12.26
C THR A 57 -0.36 4.13 -12.93
N ARG A 58 0.43 4.92 -13.68
CA ARG A 58 1.79 4.54 -14.03
C ARG A 58 2.61 4.59 -12.73
N VAL A 59 2.73 3.46 -12.05
CA VAL A 59 3.57 3.36 -10.85
C VAL A 59 4.96 2.93 -11.32
N THR A 60 5.92 3.85 -11.24
CA THR A 60 7.33 3.57 -11.47
C THR A 60 7.98 3.19 -10.14
N HIS A 61 8.47 1.96 -10.01
CA HIS A 61 9.33 1.56 -8.91
C HIS A 61 10.49 0.74 -9.48
N ASP A 62 11.72 1.12 -9.15
CA ASP A 62 12.97 0.46 -9.59
C ASP A 62 13.06 0.24 -11.12
N GLY A 63 12.67 1.23 -11.93
CA GLY A 63 12.74 1.14 -13.40
C GLY A 63 11.56 0.40 -14.06
N TYR A 64 10.73 -0.31 -13.28
CA TYR A 64 9.52 -0.94 -13.78
C TYR A 64 8.34 0.02 -13.69
N SER A 65 7.69 0.29 -14.82
CA SER A 65 6.38 0.93 -14.82
C SER A 65 5.32 -0.06 -15.29
N THR A 66 4.26 -0.20 -14.51
CA THR A 66 3.15 -1.06 -14.89
C THR A 66 1.92 -0.26 -15.28
N ASN A 67 1.40 -0.61 -16.46
CA ASN A 67 0.09 -0.15 -16.91
C ASN A 67 -0.92 -1.23 -16.52
N ILE A 68 -1.47 -1.10 -15.31
CA ILE A 68 -2.55 -1.99 -14.87
C ILE A 68 -3.84 -1.47 -15.53
N THR A 69 -4.25 -2.08 -16.64
CA THR A 69 -5.54 -1.78 -17.28
C THR A 69 -6.56 -2.87 -16.92
N SER A 70 -7.68 -2.45 -16.34
CA SER A 70 -8.72 -3.31 -15.75
C SER A 70 -9.50 -4.21 -16.74
N ARG A 71 -9.19 -4.19 -18.04
CA ARG A 71 -10.05 -4.81 -19.08
C ARG A 71 -9.45 -5.98 -19.85
N SER A 72 -8.18 -6.27 -19.65
CA SER A 72 -7.55 -7.49 -20.16
C SER A 72 -6.52 -7.90 -19.15
N ASN A 73 -6.42 -9.18 -18.79
CA ASN A 73 -5.32 -9.73 -17.97
C ASN A 73 -3.96 -9.67 -18.71
N LYS A 74 -3.69 -8.57 -19.41
CA LYS A 74 -2.45 -8.23 -20.09
C LYS A 74 -1.72 -7.23 -19.21
N PHE A 75 -0.57 -7.65 -18.71
CA PHE A 75 0.28 -6.81 -17.90
C PHE A 75 1.48 -6.42 -18.73
N SER A 76 1.53 -5.13 -19.08
CA SER A 76 2.70 -4.53 -19.68
C SER A 76 3.68 -4.10 -18.60
N VAL A 77 4.90 -4.58 -18.71
CA VAL A 77 6.04 -4.20 -17.88
C VAL A 77 6.96 -3.37 -18.77
N ILE A 78 7.20 -2.12 -18.40
CA ILE A 78 8.33 -1.38 -18.99
C ILE A 78 9.61 -1.91 -18.36
N ILE A 79 10.53 -2.34 -19.20
CA ILE A 79 11.86 -2.82 -18.79
C ILE A 79 12.86 -1.70 -19.04
N ASP A 80 13.90 -1.64 -18.21
CA ASP A 80 15.09 -0.82 -18.43
C ASP A 80 15.51 -0.82 -19.91
N ASN A 81 15.71 0.39 -20.45
CA ASN A 81 15.79 0.79 -21.87
C ASN A 81 14.49 1.29 -22.51
N GLY A 82 13.41 1.43 -21.74
CA GLY A 82 12.16 2.05 -22.22
C GLY A 82 11.39 1.20 -23.22
N GLN A 83 11.72 -0.09 -23.33
CA GLN A 83 10.98 -1.05 -24.13
C GLN A 83 9.86 -1.66 -23.27
N GLU A 84 8.64 -1.56 -23.76
CA GLU A 84 7.47 -2.19 -23.15
C GLU A 84 7.46 -3.68 -23.52
N LYS A 85 7.50 -4.56 -22.52
CA LYS A 85 7.29 -5.99 -22.70
C LYS A 85 6.03 -6.39 -21.95
N THR A 86 5.08 -6.94 -22.70
CA THR A 86 3.88 -7.52 -22.12
C THR A 86 4.12 -8.98 -21.81
N PHE A 87 3.76 -9.41 -20.60
CA PHE A 87 3.66 -10.82 -20.25
C PHE A 87 2.19 -11.20 -20.22
N ASN A 88 1.82 -12.27 -20.93
CA ASN A 88 0.43 -12.71 -21.05
C ASN A 88 0.07 -13.80 -20.02
N SER A 89 1.07 -14.37 -19.35
CA SER A 89 0.88 -15.43 -18.36
C SER A 89 2.01 -15.43 -17.32
N PHE A 90 1.76 -16.06 -16.17
CA PHE A 90 2.80 -16.27 -15.16
C PHE A 90 3.92 -17.14 -15.74
N THR A 91 3.59 -18.16 -16.53
CA THR A 91 4.60 -19.01 -17.19
C THR A 91 5.56 -18.17 -18.04
N GLU A 92 5.06 -17.21 -18.83
CA GLU A 92 5.90 -16.35 -19.68
C GLU A 92 6.86 -15.49 -18.85
N LEU A 93 6.36 -14.89 -17.76
CA LEU A 93 7.17 -14.12 -16.83
C LEU A 93 8.23 -15.00 -16.15
N CYS A 94 7.81 -16.17 -15.65
CA CYS A 94 8.65 -17.13 -14.95
C CYS A 94 9.79 -17.66 -15.81
N LEU A 95 9.54 -17.97 -17.08
CA LEU A 95 10.58 -18.38 -18.03
C LEU A 95 11.56 -17.25 -18.36
N SER A 96 11.13 -16.00 -18.26
CA SER A 96 11.98 -14.83 -18.50
C SER A 96 12.73 -14.32 -17.26
N ARG A 97 12.56 -14.96 -16.09
CA ARG A 97 13.04 -14.42 -14.80
C ARG A 97 14.54 -14.17 -14.73
N THR A 98 15.36 -14.94 -15.45
CA THR A 98 16.82 -14.76 -15.48
C THR A 98 17.26 -13.47 -16.18
N LEU A 99 16.35 -12.81 -16.90
CA LEU A 99 16.61 -11.52 -17.57
C LEU A 99 16.34 -10.33 -16.64
N TYR A 100 15.62 -10.53 -15.53
CA TYR A 100 15.22 -9.49 -14.59
C TYR A 100 15.55 -9.94 -13.17
N ASN A 101 16.75 -9.59 -12.69
CA ASN A 101 17.23 -10.00 -11.37
C ASN A 101 16.21 -9.69 -10.26
N ASP A 102 15.47 -8.61 -10.45
CA ASP A 102 14.51 -8.12 -9.49
C ASP A 102 13.26 -8.99 -9.35
N ILE A 103 12.82 -9.53 -10.47
CA ILE A 103 11.66 -10.42 -10.52
C ILE A 103 12.11 -11.86 -10.25
N LYS A 104 13.37 -12.21 -10.56
CA LYS A 104 13.96 -13.53 -10.33
C LYS A 104 13.77 -13.99 -8.90
N THR A 105 14.18 -13.18 -7.92
CA THR A 105 14.10 -13.55 -6.50
C THR A 105 12.66 -13.82 -6.10
N SER A 106 11.73 -12.93 -6.46
CA SER A 106 10.30 -13.13 -6.14
C SER A 106 9.73 -14.40 -6.76
N ILE A 107 10.08 -14.69 -8.03
CA ILE A 107 9.60 -15.92 -8.69
C ILE A 107 10.20 -17.15 -8.05
N ASP A 108 11.50 -17.14 -7.72
CA ASP A 108 12.15 -18.29 -7.09
C ASP A 108 11.53 -18.59 -5.70
N GLU A 109 11.19 -17.57 -4.91
CA GLU A 109 10.47 -17.74 -3.64
C GLU A 109 9.04 -18.28 -3.85
N ILE A 110 8.32 -17.78 -4.86
CA ILE A 110 6.98 -18.29 -5.21
C ILE A 110 7.05 -19.76 -5.64
N LEU A 111 8.01 -20.14 -6.50
CA LEU A 111 8.18 -21.52 -6.96
C LEU A 111 8.47 -22.47 -5.79
N LYS A 112 9.30 -22.03 -4.84
CA LYS A 112 9.60 -22.75 -3.61
C LYS A 112 8.33 -22.92 -2.77
N GLU A 113 7.59 -21.84 -2.53
CA GLU A 113 6.39 -21.84 -1.71
C GLU A 113 5.31 -22.79 -2.26
N VAL A 114 5.02 -22.72 -3.56
CA VAL A 114 4.04 -23.62 -4.17
C VAL A 114 4.60 -25.02 -4.48
N SER A 115 5.85 -25.31 -4.12
CA SER A 115 6.55 -26.56 -4.41
C SER A 115 6.43 -26.96 -5.90
N ALA A 116 6.73 -26.02 -6.79
CA ALA A 116 6.67 -26.25 -8.24
C ALA A 116 8.06 -26.57 -8.82
N THR A 117 8.12 -27.59 -9.66
CA THR A 117 9.35 -28.00 -10.38
C THR A 117 9.60 -27.18 -11.63
N ASP A 118 8.55 -26.54 -12.17
CA ASP A 118 8.63 -25.69 -13.35
C ASP A 118 7.55 -24.60 -13.36
N CYS A 119 7.71 -23.63 -14.26
CA CYS A 119 6.84 -22.46 -14.41
C CYS A 119 5.40 -22.82 -14.79
N SER A 120 5.19 -23.85 -15.61
CA SER A 120 3.86 -24.26 -16.06
C SER A 120 3.08 -24.99 -14.97
N GLN A 121 3.77 -25.78 -14.15
CA GLN A 121 3.19 -26.38 -12.96
C GLN A 121 2.82 -25.32 -11.93
N ALA A 122 3.71 -24.35 -11.70
CA ALA A 122 3.45 -23.22 -10.80
C ALA A 122 2.21 -22.45 -11.21
N GLU A 123 2.08 -22.05 -12.48
CA GLU A 123 0.91 -21.34 -13.00
C GLU A 123 -0.41 -22.06 -12.71
N LYS A 124 -0.46 -23.38 -12.93
CA LYS A 124 -1.65 -24.20 -12.62
C LYS A 124 -2.01 -24.20 -11.14
N LYS A 125 -1.00 -24.26 -10.27
CA LYS A 125 -1.20 -24.22 -8.80
C LYS A 125 -1.70 -22.84 -8.37
N LEU A 126 -1.08 -21.78 -8.88
CA LEU A 126 -1.35 -20.38 -8.54
C LEU A 126 -2.76 -19.94 -8.98
N TYR A 127 -3.30 -20.49 -10.08
CA TYR A 127 -4.64 -20.15 -10.55
C TYR A 127 -5.74 -20.43 -9.52
N ASN A 128 -5.62 -21.50 -8.72
CA ASN A 128 -6.61 -21.88 -7.71
C ASN A 128 -6.18 -21.55 -6.28
N LEU A 129 -5.02 -20.92 -6.10
CA LEU A 129 -4.47 -20.65 -4.79
C LEU A 129 -5.30 -19.56 -4.09
N THR A 130 -5.75 -19.86 -2.88
CA THR A 130 -6.52 -18.91 -2.04
C THR A 130 -5.68 -18.29 -0.95
N GLU A 131 -4.56 -18.92 -0.57
CA GLU A 131 -3.70 -18.48 0.52
C GLU A 131 -2.24 -18.70 0.11
N ILE A 132 -1.38 -17.73 0.38
CA ILE A 132 0.06 -17.84 0.15
C ILE A 132 0.81 -17.24 1.34
N ASP A 133 1.78 -18.00 1.85
CA ASP A 133 2.69 -17.54 2.91
C ASP A 133 4.09 -17.36 2.33
N LEU A 134 4.54 -16.12 2.28
CA LEU A 134 5.89 -15.75 1.85
C LEU A 134 6.63 -15.03 2.98
N SER A 135 6.19 -15.23 4.22
CA SER A 135 6.83 -14.65 5.38
C SER A 135 8.27 -15.10 5.51
N ASN A 136 9.13 -14.21 6.02
CA ASN A 136 10.56 -14.47 6.20
C ASN A 136 11.30 -14.89 4.90
N SER A 137 10.73 -14.59 3.74
CA SER A 137 11.35 -14.84 2.44
C SER A 137 12.08 -13.60 1.91
N SER A 138 12.85 -13.78 0.83
CA SER A 138 13.54 -12.67 0.17
C SER A 138 12.66 -11.94 -0.84
N ILE A 139 11.34 -12.15 -0.82
CA ILE A 139 10.43 -11.49 -1.77
C ILE A 139 10.42 -9.98 -1.56
N TYR A 140 10.32 -9.25 -2.66
CA TYR A 140 10.24 -7.79 -2.62
C TYR A 140 9.39 -7.23 -3.77
N ASN A 141 9.51 -7.79 -4.97
CA ASN A 141 8.74 -7.38 -6.15
C ASN A 141 7.47 -8.24 -6.26
N LEU A 142 6.30 -7.61 -6.13
CA LEU A 142 5.01 -8.32 -6.16
C LEU A 142 4.41 -8.44 -7.57
N LEU A 143 5.12 -8.09 -8.64
CA LEU A 143 4.62 -8.21 -10.02
C LEU A 143 3.95 -9.57 -10.33
N PRO A 144 4.47 -10.73 -9.88
CA PRO A 144 3.80 -12.00 -10.14
C PRO A 144 2.37 -12.13 -9.60
N PHE A 145 1.98 -11.33 -8.60
CA PHE A 145 0.66 -11.42 -7.96
C PHE A 145 -0.49 -11.02 -8.88
N VAL A 146 -0.21 -10.35 -9.99
CA VAL A 146 -1.23 -9.95 -10.97
C VAL A 146 -1.98 -11.13 -11.61
N TRP A 147 -1.44 -12.34 -11.55
CA TRP A 147 -2.11 -13.56 -12.03
C TRP A 147 -2.80 -14.38 -10.94
N PHE A 148 -2.69 -14.01 -9.66
CA PHE A 148 -3.18 -14.82 -8.53
C PHE A 148 -4.58 -14.39 -8.11
N THR A 149 -5.51 -14.33 -9.06
CA THR A 149 -6.80 -13.64 -8.92
C THR A 149 -7.76 -14.27 -7.90
N ASN A 150 -7.46 -15.48 -7.40
CA ASN A 150 -8.24 -16.17 -6.39
C ASN A 150 -7.71 -16.00 -4.96
N LEU A 151 -6.60 -15.29 -4.76
CA LEU A 151 -6.03 -15.07 -3.43
C LEU A 151 -6.99 -14.31 -2.51
N GLN A 152 -7.11 -14.86 -1.31
CA GLN A 152 -7.90 -14.35 -0.20
C GLN A 152 -7.00 -13.97 0.97
N LYS A 153 -5.91 -14.69 1.20
CA LYS A 153 -4.95 -14.42 2.27
C LYS A 153 -3.52 -14.36 1.74
N ILE A 154 -2.80 -13.32 2.15
CA ILE A 154 -1.40 -13.11 1.79
C ILE A 154 -0.63 -12.79 3.07
N ASN A 155 0.41 -13.57 3.35
CA ASN A 155 1.39 -13.26 4.38
C ASN A 155 2.73 -12.88 3.73
N LEU A 156 3.13 -11.62 3.91
CA LEU A 156 4.39 -11.02 3.46
C LEU A 156 5.22 -10.52 4.66
N SER A 157 4.93 -10.99 5.88
CA SER A 157 5.61 -10.51 7.08
C SER A 157 7.11 -10.78 7.04
N ASN A 158 7.90 -9.84 7.55
CA ASN A 158 9.37 -9.91 7.59
C ASN A 158 10.00 -10.10 6.19
N THR A 159 9.47 -9.41 5.17
CA THR A 159 10.00 -9.39 3.80
C THR A 159 10.53 -8.00 3.42
N GLN A 160 11.03 -7.84 2.19
CA GLN A 160 11.58 -6.58 1.70
C GLN A 160 10.60 -5.78 0.83
N VAL A 161 9.31 -6.13 0.86
CA VAL A 161 8.25 -5.43 0.12
C VAL A 161 8.18 -3.97 0.56
N VAL A 162 8.04 -3.08 -0.43
CA VAL A 162 8.05 -1.61 -0.25
C VAL A 162 6.76 -0.95 -0.76
N ASN A 163 6.01 -1.58 -1.66
CA ASN A 163 4.72 -1.06 -2.13
C ASN A 163 3.78 -2.20 -2.54
N LEU A 164 2.49 -1.89 -2.59
CA LEU A 164 1.39 -2.85 -2.78
C LEU A 164 0.71 -2.75 -4.15
N VAL A 165 1.32 -2.07 -5.14
CA VAL A 165 0.68 -1.76 -6.44
C VAL A 165 0.07 -2.98 -7.12
N TYR A 166 0.76 -4.12 -7.04
CA TYR A 166 0.38 -5.37 -7.69
C TYR A 166 -0.74 -6.14 -6.97
N LEU A 167 -1.15 -5.70 -5.78
CA LEU A 167 -2.26 -6.29 -5.03
C LEU A 167 -3.61 -5.63 -5.34
N SER A 168 -3.61 -4.49 -6.04
CA SER A 168 -4.81 -3.67 -6.29
C SER A 168 -5.94 -4.38 -7.08
N ASN A 169 -5.64 -5.47 -7.79
CA ASN A 169 -6.63 -6.26 -8.54
C ASN A 169 -7.06 -7.55 -7.81
N LEU A 170 -6.57 -7.80 -6.59
CA LEU A 170 -6.92 -9.00 -5.83
C LEU A 170 -8.25 -8.79 -5.12
N HIS A 171 -9.34 -8.75 -5.89
CA HIS A 171 -10.68 -8.44 -5.40
C HIS A 171 -11.22 -9.41 -4.34
N LYS A 172 -10.61 -10.58 -4.16
CA LYS A 172 -10.99 -11.57 -3.14
C LYS A 172 -10.15 -11.48 -1.86
N LEU A 173 -9.15 -10.61 -1.81
CA LEU A 173 -8.23 -10.46 -0.68
C LEU A 173 -8.98 -9.97 0.55
N ASN A 174 -9.07 -10.83 1.57
CA ASN A 174 -9.70 -10.53 2.86
C ASN A 174 -8.72 -10.47 4.02
N HIS A 175 -7.51 -11.01 3.86
CA HIS A 175 -6.45 -10.97 4.87
C HIS A 175 -5.12 -10.60 4.24
N LEU A 176 -4.48 -9.56 4.76
CA LEU A 176 -3.16 -9.12 4.35
C LEU A 176 -2.27 -8.89 5.57
N ASP A 177 -1.15 -9.60 5.62
CA ASP A 177 -0.08 -9.36 6.58
C ASP A 177 1.16 -8.83 5.86
N ILE A 178 1.54 -7.59 6.21
CA ILE A 178 2.73 -6.88 5.75
C ILE A 178 3.60 -6.44 6.94
N THR A 179 3.48 -7.13 8.08
CA THR A 179 4.21 -6.85 9.31
C THR A 179 5.73 -6.82 9.04
N ASN A 180 6.44 -5.86 9.60
CA ASN A 180 7.90 -5.70 9.45
C ASN A 180 8.37 -5.67 7.98
N THR A 181 7.58 -5.05 7.09
CA THR A 181 8.00 -4.72 5.73
C THR A 181 8.45 -3.25 5.64
N ARG A 182 8.81 -2.80 4.44
CA ARG A 182 9.19 -1.40 4.18
C ARG A 182 8.08 -0.60 3.49
N VAL A 183 6.84 -1.09 3.56
CA VAL A 183 5.68 -0.37 3.04
C VAL A 183 5.52 0.93 3.82
N ASP A 184 5.38 2.04 3.10
CA ASP A 184 5.28 3.40 3.66
C ASP A 184 3.91 4.05 3.42
N THR A 185 3.04 3.44 2.59
CA THR A 185 1.72 4.00 2.30
C THR A 185 0.68 2.94 1.92
N PHE A 186 -0.59 3.23 2.22
CA PHE A 186 -1.75 2.44 1.79
C PHE A 186 -2.29 2.83 0.40
N LEU A 187 -1.68 3.77 -0.34
CA LEU A 187 -2.18 4.28 -1.63
C LEU A 187 -2.62 3.20 -2.63
N HIS A 188 -1.97 2.04 -2.59
CA HIS A 188 -2.18 0.93 -3.51
C HIS A 188 -3.00 -0.23 -2.93
N LEU A 189 -3.39 -0.13 -1.65
CA LEU A 189 -4.34 -1.04 -1.06
C LEU A 189 -5.74 -0.64 -1.56
N ARG A 190 -6.30 -1.48 -2.44
CA ARG A 190 -7.64 -1.30 -2.99
C ARG A 190 -8.39 -2.62 -2.91
N SER A 191 -8.74 -3.03 -1.70
CA SER A 191 -9.51 -4.26 -1.49
C SER A 191 -10.76 -4.02 -0.68
N GLU A 192 -11.90 -3.95 -1.38
CA GLU A 192 -13.23 -3.75 -0.79
C GLU A 192 -13.62 -4.88 0.19
N ASN A 193 -13.01 -6.06 0.04
CA ASN A 193 -13.27 -7.24 0.85
C ASN A 193 -12.27 -7.44 1.99
N LEU A 194 -11.32 -6.51 2.20
CA LEU A 194 -10.32 -6.64 3.25
C LEU A 194 -10.98 -6.60 4.64
N GLN A 195 -10.70 -7.62 5.45
CA GLN A 195 -11.23 -7.78 6.81
C GLN A 195 -10.11 -7.68 7.85
N TYR A 196 -8.91 -8.13 7.52
CA TYR A 196 -7.76 -8.17 8.41
C TYR A 196 -6.55 -7.54 7.73
N LEU A 197 -6.01 -6.50 8.34
CA LEU A 197 -4.77 -5.86 7.92
C LEU A 197 -3.78 -5.83 9.09
N HIS A 198 -2.68 -6.58 8.96
CA HIS A 198 -1.53 -6.50 9.84
C HIS A 198 -0.44 -5.69 9.14
N ALA A 199 -0.12 -4.52 9.68
CA ALA A 199 0.85 -3.59 9.14
C ALA A 199 1.81 -3.05 10.21
N SER A 200 1.99 -3.81 11.30
CA SER A 200 2.87 -3.43 12.39
C SER A 200 4.34 -3.40 11.95
N GLY A 201 5.12 -2.49 12.54
CA GLY A 201 6.54 -2.32 12.23
C GLY A 201 6.84 -1.93 10.78
N THR A 202 5.85 -1.42 10.04
CA THR A 202 6.04 -0.84 8.71
C THR A 202 6.44 0.64 8.80
N GLN A 203 6.68 1.27 7.65
CA GLN A 203 7.06 2.69 7.56
C GLN A 203 5.85 3.61 7.34
N VAL A 204 4.62 3.08 7.38
CA VAL A 204 3.39 3.86 7.20
C VAL A 204 3.33 5.01 8.20
N ASP A 205 3.02 6.21 7.71
CA ASP A 205 2.96 7.44 8.51
C ASP A 205 1.56 8.05 8.61
N SER A 206 0.58 7.50 7.89
CA SER A 206 -0.79 8.02 7.87
C SER A 206 -1.83 6.95 7.52
N PHE A 207 -3.06 7.13 8.02
CA PHE A 207 -4.23 6.36 7.61
C PHE A 207 -4.75 6.73 6.20
N LEU A 208 -4.16 7.73 5.56
CA LEU A 208 -4.55 8.15 4.22
C LEU A 208 -4.58 6.94 3.26
N HIS A 209 -5.62 6.91 2.42
CA HIS A 209 -5.92 5.87 1.42
C HIS A 209 -6.56 4.57 1.91
N LEU A 210 -6.86 4.40 3.21
CA LEU A 210 -7.74 3.31 3.70
C LEU A 210 -9.22 3.56 3.38
N THR A 211 -9.55 4.04 2.18
CA THR A 211 -10.90 4.53 1.85
C THR A 211 -11.85 3.46 1.37
N SER A 212 -11.35 2.33 0.85
CA SER A 212 -12.16 1.31 0.18
C SER A 212 -12.48 0.13 1.09
N GLU A 213 -11.70 -0.03 2.16
CA GLU A 213 -11.67 -1.16 3.10
C GLU A 213 -12.78 -1.06 4.15
N SER A 214 -14.00 -0.70 3.72
CA SER A 214 -15.16 -0.53 4.63
C SER A 214 -15.54 -1.81 5.39
N GLY A 215 -15.10 -2.98 4.91
CA GLY A 215 -15.24 -4.28 5.56
C GLY A 215 -14.23 -4.59 6.66
N LEU A 216 -13.26 -3.71 6.93
CA LEU A 216 -12.16 -3.99 7.86
C LEU A 216 -12.67 -4.22 9.29
N GLN A 217 -12.26 -5.33 9.89
CA GLN A 217 -12.62 -5.77 11.25
C GLN A 217 -11.43 -5.70 12.20
N TYR A 218 -10.23 -5.89 11.67
CA TYR A 218 -8.98 -5.87 12.40
C TYR A 218 -7.96 -5.00 11.67
N LEU A 219 -7.41 -4.01 12.39
CA LEU A 219 -6.33 -3.16 11.92
C LEU A 219 -5.24 -3.11 12.99
N ASP A 220 -4.04 -3.56 12.63
CA ASP A 220 -2.84 -3.41 13.43
C ASP A 220 -1.84 -2.56 12.66
N VAL A 221 -1.55 -1.37 13.19
CA VAL A 221 -0.52 -0.43 12.69
C VAL A 221 0.46 -0.09 13.82
N SER A 222 0.65 -1.00 14.77
CA SER A 222 1.55 -0.80 15.90
C SER A 222 3.01 -0.62 15.44
N GLY A 223 3.77 0.21 16.15
CA GLY A 223 5.18 0.49 15.84
C GLY A 223 5.41 1.14 14.46
N THR A 224 4.40 1.81 13.90
CA THR A 224 4.50 2.60 12.67
C THR A 224 4.80 4.07 12.96
N GLN A 225 4.90 4.90 11.91
CA GLN A 225 5.21 6.33 12.02
C GLN A 225 3.95 7.21 12.12
N ILE A 226 2.76 6.62 12.30
CA ILE A 226 1.50 7.36 12.42
C ILE A 226 1.55 8.28 13.65
N ASP A 227 1.19 9.55 13.47
CA ASP A 227 1.26 10.58 14.51
C ASP A 227 -0.11 11.13 14.95
N SER A 228 -1.19 10.74 14.26
CA SER A 228 -2.53 11.22 14.56
C SER A 228 -3.60 10.33 13.93
N PHE A 229 -4.84 10.43 14.42
CA PHE A 229 -6.01 9.80 13.79
C PHE A 229 -6.50 10.55 12.54
N LEU A 230 -5.77 11.56 12.07
CA LEU A 230 -6.12 12.28 10.86
C LEU A 230 -6.22 11.30 9.68
N HIS A 231 -7.27 11.45 8.87
CA HIS A 231 -7.60 10.58 7.74
C HIS A 231 -8.00 9.14 8.09
N LEU A 232 -8.11 8.76 9.37
CA LEU A 232 -8.73 7.48 9.72
C LEU A 232 -10.20 7.51 9.29
N PRO A 233 -10.63 6.65 8.35
CA PRO A 233 -12.02 6.65 7.91
C PRO A 233 -12.93 6.09 8.99
N SER A 234 -14.23 6.34 8.87
CA SER A 234 -15.23 5.71 9.74
C SER A 234 -15.38 4.22 9.38
N LEU A 235 -14.47 3.40 9.90
CA LEU A 235 -14.44 1.95 9.72
C LEU A 235 -15.48 1.31 10.64
N ASN A 236 -16.75 1.39 10.24
CA ASN A 236 -17.88 0.98 11.07
C ASN A 236 -17.86 -0.51 11.44
N ASN A 237 -17.15 -1.37 10.70
CA ASN A 237 -17.01 -2.79 11.03
C ASN A 237 -15.80 -3.11 11.91
N LEU A 238 -14.94 -2.12 12.21
CA LEU A 238 -13.71 -2.32 12.95
C LEU A 238 -14.02 -2.74 14.39
N GLN A 239 -13.46 -3.87 14.81
CA GLN A 239 -13.64 -4.46 16.14
C GLN A 239 -12.35 -4.41 16.96
N HIS A 240 -11.20 -4.41 16.27
CA HIS A 240 -9.88 -4.39 16.85
C HIS A 240 -9.03 -3.34 16.14
N LEU A 241 -8.48 -2.40 16.93
CA LEU A 241 -7.53 -1.40 16.47
C LEU A 241 -6.32 -1.40 17.40
N ASP A 242 -5.15 -1.69 16.85
CA ASP A 242 -3.87 -1.56 17.53
C ASP A 242 -3.06 -0.42 16.89
N VAL A 243 -2.82 0.64 17.67
CA VAL A 243 -1.96 1.77 17.32
C VAL A 243 -0.83 1.93 18.33
N SER A 244 -0.50 0.86 19.07
CA SER A 244 0.53 0.90 20.10
C SER A 244 1.92 1.21 19.52
N GLY A 245 2.76 1.91 20.27
CA GLY A 245 4.11 2.28 19.81
C GLY A 245 4.14 3.25 18.61
N THR A 246 3.04 3.95 18.33
CA THR A 246 2.97 5.04 17.35
C THR A 246 3.22 6.40 18.01
N GLN A 247 3.25 7.48 17.22
CA GLN A 247 3.47 8.85 17.69
C GLN A 247 2.16 9.61 17.98
N ILE A 248 1.02 8.91 18.07
CA ILE A 248 -0.28 9.53 18.32
C ILE A 248 -0.28 10.23 19.68
N ASP A 249 -0.58 11.53 19.71
CA ASP A 249 -0.52 12.35 20.92
C ASP A 249 -1.89 12.67 21.56
N SER A 250 -2.97 12.44 20.81
CA SER A 250 -4.33 12.81 21.22
C SER A 250 -5.39 12.03 20.45
N PHE A 251 -6.61 12.02 21.00
CA PHE A 251 -7.79 11.46 20.32
C PHE A 251 -8.40 12.38 19.27
N LEU A 252 -7.74 13.48 18.92
CA LEU A 252 -8.23 14.41 17.91
C LEU A 252 -8.39 13.68 16.57
N ASN A 253 -9.53 13.91 15.90
CA ASN A 253 -9.93 13.26 14.64
C ASN A 253 -10.18 11.75 14.71
N LEU A 254 -10.18 11.10 15.89
CA LEU A 254 -10.65 9.72 16.01
C LEU A 254 -12.14 9.66 15.61
N PRO A 255 -12.50 9.00 14.49
CA PRO A 255 -13.90 8.86 14.10
C PRO A 255 -14.68 8.02 15.12
N SER A 256 -16.01 8.09 15.04
CA SER A 256 -16.86 7.15 15.77
C SER A 256 -16.68 5.74 15.21
N LEU A 257 -16.08 4.86 16.01
CA LEU A 257 -15.88 3.45 15.67
C LEU A 257 -16.92 2.60 16.43
N SER A 258 -18.14 2.58 15.91
CA SER A 258 -19.33 2.05 16.62
C SER A 258 -19.28 0.57 16.98
N ASN A 259 -18.42 -0.23 16.32
CA ASN A 259 -18.21 -1.64 16.62
C ASN A 259 -16.89 -1.96 17.31
N LEU A 260 -16.06 -0.94 17.62
CA LEU A 260 -14.76 -1.16 18.22
C LEU A 260 -14.92 -1.78 19.61
N SER A 261 -14.25 -2.92 19.81
CA SER A 261 -14.33 -3.70 21.04
C SER A 261 -12.99 -3.76 21.78
N TYR A 262 -11.89 -3.60 21.03
CA TYR A 262 -10.53 -3.55 21.53
C TYR A 262 -9.80 -2.37 20.90
N LEU A 263 -9.15 -1.56 21.75
CA LEU A 263 -8.26 -0.48 21.35
C LEU A 263 -6.96 -0.59 22.16
N ASP A 264 -5.83 -0.65 21.47
CA ASP A 264 -4.50 -0.57 22.10
C ASP A 264 -3.82 0.75 21.71
N ILE A 265 -3.50 1.54 22.73
CA ILE A 265 -2.77 2.81 22.64
C ILE A 265 -1.54 2.81 23.54
N ARG A 266 -1.05 1.63 23.96
CA ARG A 266 0.16 1.54 24.77
C ARG A 266 1.35 2.16 24.03
N ASN A 267 2.27 2.77 24.76
CA ASN A 267 3.46 3.39 24.20
C ASN A 267 3.17 4.42 23.09
N THR A 268 2.03 5.12 23.17
CA THR A 268 1.74 6.32 22.36
C THR A 268 2.12 7.59 23.12
N GLU A 269 1.95 8.76 22.50
CA GLU A 269 2.15 10.06 23.15
C GLU A 269 0.89 10.61 23.85
N ILE A 270 -0.20 9.84 23.88
CA ILE A 270 -1.44 10.19 24.59
C ILE A 270 -1.18 10.24 26.10
N LYS A 271 -1.17 11.47 26.65
CA LYS A 271 -0.96 11.71 28.09
C LYS A 271 -2.26 11.76 28.89
N ASP A 272 -3.35 12.17 28.25
CA ASP A 272 -4.63 12.41 28.88
C ASP A 272 -5.77 11.79 28.05
N SER A 273 -6.44 10.79 28.62
CA SER A 273 -7.56 10.12 27.99
C SER A 273 -8.93 10.68 28.37
N THR A 274 -9.00 11.81 29.11
CA THR A 274 -10.28 12.45 29.44
C THR A 274 -11.07 12.91 28.21
N PHE A 275 -10.40 13.15 27.08
CA PHE A 275 -11.02 13.57 25.82
C PHE A 275 -11.28 12.43 24.83
N MET A 276 -11.19 11.17 25.29
CA MET A 276 -11.52 10.03 24.44
C MET A 276 -12.98 10.10 23.97
N PRO A 277 -13.26 9.96 22.66
CA PRO A 277 -14.63 9.94 22.17
C PRO A 277 -15.39 8.72 22.70
N SER A 278 -16.72 8.79 22.66
CA SER A 278 -17.57 7.66 23.03
C SER A 278 -17.37 6.49 22.06
N LEU A 279 -16.90 5.36 22.58
CA LEU A 279 -16.75 4.10 21.87
C LEU A 279 -17.71 3.08 22.50
N PRO A 280 -18.98 3.04 22.06
CA PRO A 280 -20.08 2.43 22.83
C PRO A 280 -19.98 0.91 23.01
N LYS A 281 -19.15 0.22 22.22
CA LYS A 281 -18.92 -1.22 22.31
C LYS A 281 -17.53 -1.59 22.83
N LEU A 282 -16.73 -0.61 23.27
CA LEU A 282 -15.37 -0.85 23.75
C LEU A 282 -15.43 -1.72 25.01
N LYS A 283 -14.75 -2.86 24.97
CA LYS A 283 -14.66 -3.81 26.09
C LYS A 283 -13.29 -3.77 26.75
N ARG A 284 -12.25 -3.43 25.99
CA ARG A 284 -10.87 -3.36 26.44
C ARG A 284 -10.16 -2.17 25.81
N LEU A 285 -9.55 -1.36 26.68
CA LEU A 285 -8.64 -0.29 26.34
C LEU A 285 -7.30 -0.59 27.01
N ASP A 286 -6.28 -0.83 26.21
CA ASP A 286 -4.92 -1.00 26.72
C ASP A 286 -4.19 0.35 26.55
N GLN A 287 -3.70 0.89 27.66
CA GLN A 287 -3.04 2.20 27.72
C GLN A 287 -1.92 2.17 28.76
N GLY A 288 -0.92 3.03 28.59
CA GLY A 288 0.27 3.10 29.46
C GLY A 288 1.55 2.65 28.75
N ASN A 289 2.66 2.66 29.50
CA ASN A 289 4.00 2.43 28.98
C ASN A 289 4.60 1.07 29.39
N GLU A 290 3.77 0.08 29.76
CA GLU A 290 4.21 -1.23 30.26
C GLU A 290 3.39 -2.38 29.64
#